data_AF-A0A6G0MD48-F1
#
_entry.id   AF-A0A6G0MD48-F1
#
_cell.length_a   1.000
_cell.length_b   1.000
_cell.length_c   1.000
_cell.angle_alpha   90.00
_cell.angle_beta   90.00
_cell.angle_gamma   90.00
#
_symmetry.space_group_name_H-M   'P 1'
#
loop_
_entity.id
_entity.type
_entity.pdbx_description
1 polymer ?
#
loop_
_entity_poly.entity_id
_entity_poly.type
_entity_poly.pdbx_seq_one_letter_code
_entity_poly.pdbx_strand_id
1 'polypeptide(L)'
;MDLTARHFVPEHWVPSDDVWKTLCNHDRIKPVQIKLTVQMRDGEYELPTVPPFNSKEFKPDFSPLMDDDGKPMALSWATAVDDSNTKYRPDPDEEAEAELADEEAKAEAAQQEGEEEEEESEVEDEVTIL
;
A
#
# COMPACT_ATOMS: atom_id res chain seq x y z
N MET A 1 -5.99 27.97 18.93
CA MET A 1 -7.37 27.43 18.78
C MET A 1 -7.80 26.57 19.98
N ASP A 2 -9.09 26.54 20.38
CA ASP A 2 -9.62 25.56 21.36
C ASP A 2 -10.13 24.30 20.61
N LEU A 3 -9.30 23.27 20.58
CA LEU A 3 -9.57 21.99 19.91
C LEU A 3 -10.64 21.14 20.63
N THR A 4 -11.05 21.53 21.84
CA THR A 4 -12.05 20.80 22.65
C THR A 4 -13.46 21.35 22.47
N ALA A 5 -13.62 22.47 21.76
CA ALA A 5 -14.91 23.07 21.48
C ALA A 5 -15.76 22.14 20.60
N ARG A 6 -17.03 21.92 21.01
CA ARG A 6 -17.99 21.18 20.18
C ARG A 6 -18.36 22.06 18.97
N HIS A 7 -17.87 21.66 17.81
CA HIS A 7 -18.21 22.29 16.54
C HIS A 7 -19.60 21.82 16.09
N PHE A 8 -20.41 22.74 15.55
CA PHE A 8 -21.72 22.38 15.00
C PHE A 8 -21.54 21.49 13.77
N VAL A 9 -22.12 20.29 13.80
CA VAL A 9 -22.15 19.37 12.65
C VAL A 9 -23.61 19.25 12.19
N PRO A 10 -23.93 19.56 10.93
CA PRO A 10 -25.27 19.40 10.39
C PRO A 10 -25.78 17.96 10.53
N GLU A 11 -27.06 17.79 10.85
CA GLU A 11 -27.65 16.48 11.13
C GLU A 11 -27.53 15.50 9.96
N HIS A 12 -27.63 16.01 8.72
CA HIS A 12 -27.48 15.20 7.51
C HIS A 12 -26.03 14.73 7.23
N TRP A 13 -25.04 15.23 7.97
CA TRP A 13 -23.64 14.75 7.92
C TRP A 13 -23.36 13.69 8.98
N VAL A 14 -24.24 13.57 9.99
CA VAL A 14 -24.12 12.57 11.04
C VAL A 14 -24.88 11.33 10.57
N PRO A 15 -24.20 10.22 10.26
CA PRO A 15 -24.87 8.98 9.92
C PRO A 15 -25.72 8.53 11.11
N SER A 16 -26.88 7.94 10.84
CA SER A 16 -27.63 7.26 11.90
C SER A 16 -26.82 6.08 12.49
N ASP A 17 -27.09 5.73 13.75
CA ASP A 17 -26.41 4.64 14.44
C ASP A 17 -26.49 3.31 13.68
N ASP A 18 -27.62 3.02 13.04
CA ASP A 18 -27.82 1.78 12.28
C ASP A 18 -26.99 1.76 11.00
N VAL A 19 -26.88 2.91 10.31
CA VAL A 19 -26.00 3.07 9.14
C VAL A 19 -24.54 2.91 9.56
N TRP A 20 -24.14 3.54 10.67
CA TRP A 20 -22.79 3.43 11.21
C TRP A 20 -22.43 2.00 11.61
N LYS A 21 -23.31 1.30 12.33
CA LYS A 21 -23.13 -0.11 12.70
C LYS A 21 -23.03 -1.01 11.47
N THR A 22 -23.85 -0.78 10.44
CA THR A 22 -23.81 -1.56 9.21
C THR A 22 -22.47 -1.35 8.49
N LEU A 23 -22.00 -0.10 8.41
CA LEU A 23 -20.70 0.23 7.82
C LEU A 23 -19.55 -0.44 8.56
N CYS A 24 -19.48 -0.33 9.90
CA CYS A 24 -18.42 -0.93 10.69
C CYS A 24 -18.44 -2.47 10.66
N ASN A 25 -19.61 -3.08 10.47
CA ASN A 25 -19.74 -4.53 10.35
C ASN A 25 -19.55 -5.06 8.94
N HIS A 26 -19.41 -4.19 7.93
CA HIS A 26 -19.21 -4.59 6.56
C HIS A 26 -17.96 -5.48 6.43
N ASP A 27 -18.06 -6.57 5.68
CA ASP A 27 -17.03 -7.63 5.61
C ASP A 27 -15.66 -7.13 5.15
N ARG A 28 -15.63 -6.03 4.39
CA ARG A 28 -14.39 -5.35 3.97
C ARG A 28 -13.80 -4.43 5.04
N ILE A 29 -14.62 -3.81 5.88
CA ILE A 29 -14.21 -2.75 6.82
C ILE A 29 -13.85 -3.36 8.16
N LYS A 30 -14.69 -4.26 8.67
CA LYS A 30 -14.52 -4.93 9.96
C LYS A 30 -13.14 -5.57 10.14
N PRO A 31 -12.61 -6.39 9.20
CA PRO A 31 -11.30 -7.01 9.38
C PRO A 31 -10.16 -5.99 9.37
N VAL A 32 -10.25 -4.94 8.55
CA VAL A 32 -9.24 -3.86 8.51
C VAL A 32 -9.22 -3.11 9.84
N GLN A 33 -10.38 -2.78 10.39
CA GLN A 33 -10.49 -2.11 11.68
C GLN A 33 -9.90 -2.95 12.82
N ILE A 34 -10.17 -4.27 12.82
CA ILE A 34 -9.58 -5.20 13.80
C ILE A 34 -8.06 -5.24 13.64
N LYS A 35 -7.55 -5.43 12.42
CA LYS A 35 -6.11 -5.46 12.12
C LYS A 35 -5.41 -4.20 12.60
N LEU A 36 -5.96 -3.03 12.26
CA LEU A 36 -5.42 -1.73 12.64
C LEU A 36 -5.38 -1.57 14.18
N THR A 37 -6.46 -1.96 14.86
CA THR A 37 -6.54 -1.88 16.33
C THR A 37 -5.50 -2.77 17.00
N VAL A 38 -5.28 -3.98 16.47
CA VAL A 38 -4.25 -4.90 16.95
C VAL A 38 -2.86 -4.30 16.74
N GLN A 39 -2.56 -3.79 15.54
CA GLN A 39 -1.28 -3.15 15.24
C GLN A 39 -1.02 -1.94 16.15
N MET A 40 -2.03 -1.11 16.41
CA MET A 40 -1.91 0.03 17.33
C MET A 40 -1.64 -0.42 18.77
N ARG A 41 -2.32 -1.48 19.24
CA ARG A 41 -2.11 -2.04 20.58
C ARG A 41 -0.71 -2.63 20.74
N ASP A 42 -0.25 -3.34 19.72
CA ASP A 42 1.02 -4.08 19.75
C ASP A 42 2.22 -3.18 19.40
N GLY A 43 1.96 -1.92 19.02
CA GLY A 43 2.99 -0.94 18.66
C GLY A 43 3.59 -1.13 17.27
N GLU A 44 2.99 -2.00 16.45
CA GLU A 44 3.39 -2.29 15.07
C GLU A 44 2.78 -1.32 14.06
N TYR A 45 1.80 -0.51 14.48
CA TYR A 45 1.18 0.46 13.59
C TYR A 45 2.11 1.66 13.37
N GLU A 46 2.58 1.80 12.13
CA GLU A 46 3.26 3.00 11.69
C GLU A 46 2.25 4.09 11.32
N LEU A 47 2.40 5.27 11.93
CA LEU A 47 1.59 6.42 11.59
C LEU A 47 1.89 6.85 10.15
N PRO A 48 0.86 7.11 9.33
CA PRO A 48 1.07 7.65 8.00
C PRO A 48 1.83 8.97 8.13
N THR A 49 3.00 9.00 7.51
CA THR A 49 3.84 10.20 7.52
C THR A 49 3.38 11.11 6.41
N VAL A 50 3.01 12.34 6.76
CA VAL A 50 2.70 13.38 5.77
C VAL A 50 4.01 13.74 5.04
N PRO A 51 4.02 13.78 3.69
CA PRO A 51 5.17 14.27 2.95
C PRO A 51 5.59 15.63 3.50
N PRO A 52 6.88 15.82 3.81
CA PRO A 52 7.27 17.08 4.39
C PRO A 52 7.10 18.21 3.34
N PHE A 53 6.95 19.45 3.79
CA PHE A 53 6.73 20.62 2.96
C PHE A 53 7.93 20.90 2.06
N ASN A 54 7.68 20.99 0.76
CA ASN A 54 8.62 21.43 -0.26
C ASN A 54 8.19 22.78 -0.83
N SER A 55 9.00 23.82 -0.61
CA SER A 55 8.70 25.17 -1.11
C SER A 55 8.77 25.28 -2.63
N LYS A 56 9.42 24.34 -3.33
CA LYS A 56 9.47 24.31 -4.81
C LYS A 56 8.15 23.82 -5.42
N GLU A 57 7.40 23.00 -4.69
CA GLU A 57 6.08 22.52 -5.09
C GLU A 57 4.96 23.54 -4.79
N PHE A 58 5.32 24.64 -4.12
CA PHE A 58 4.36 25.67 -3.75
C PHE A 58 3.77 26.35 -4.99
N LYS A 59 2.45 26.22 -5.15
CA LYS A 59 1.69 26.96 -6.15
C LYS A 59 1.07 28.20 -5.49
N PRO A 60 1.30 29.42 -6.01
CA PRO A 60 0.81 30.65 -5.39
C PRO A 60 -0.73 30.73 -5.34
N ASP A 61 -1.42 29.96 -6.18
CA ASP A 61 -2.88 29.86 -6.19
C ASP A 61 -3.45 29.13 -4.97
N PHE A 62 -2.62 28.41 -4.20
CA PHE A 62 -3.01 27.68 -3.00
C PHE A 62 -2.26 28.22 -1.79
N SER A 63 -3.00 28.62 -0.75
CA SER A 63 -2.39 29.00 0.52
C SER A 63 -2.13 27.73 1.36
N PRO A 64 -0.92 27.53 1.91
CA PRO A 64 -0.66 26.43 2.82
C PRO A 64 -1.50 26.61 4.09
N LEU A 65 -1.88 25.49 4.70
CA LEU A 65 -2.49 25.54 6.04
C LEU A 65 -1.41 25.98 7.03
N MET A 66 -1.61 27.13 7.67
CA MET A 66 -0.68 27.71 8.63
C MET A 66 -1.12 27.43 10.06
N ASP A 67 -0.15 27.29 10.96
CA ASP A 67 -0.37 27.26 12.40
C ASP A 67 -0.63 28.67 12.99
N ASP A 68 -0.90 28.74 14.29
CA ASP A 68 -1.14 30.00 15.02
C ASP A 68 0.10 30.94 14.99
N ASP A 69 1.30 30.43 14.69
CA ASP A 69 2.56 31.18 14.54
C ASP A 69 2.84 31.60 13.08
N GLY A 70 1.96 31.25 12.13
CA GLY A 70 2.09 31.58 10.71
C GLY A 70 3.06 30.69 9.93
N LYS A 71 3.46 29.53 10.48
CA LYS A 71 4.29 28.54 9.80
C LYS A 71 3.41 27.48 9.14
N PRO A 72 3.86 26.90 8.01
CA PRO A 72 3.12 25.79 7.40
C PRO A 72 3.03 24.63 8.40
N MET A 73 1.85 24.04 8.52
CA MET A 73 1.61 22.88 9.40
C MET A 73 2.36 21.63 8.92
N ALA A 74 2.75 21.56 7.64
CA ALA A 74 3.60 20.50 7.12
C ALA A 74 5.07 20.76 7.47
N LEU A 75 5.75 19.77 8.05
CA LEU A 75 7.16 19.84 8.43
C LEU A 75 8.04 20.01 7.18
N SER A 76 9.03 20.91 7.15
CA SER A 76 9.93 21.03 5.99
C SER A 76 10.82 19.80 5.79
N TRP A 77 11.22 19.50 4.55
CA TRP A 77 12.17 18.41 4.25
C TRP A 77 13.47 18.59 5.06
N ALA A 78 13.91 17.54 5.78
CA ALA A 78 15.13 17.57 6.58
C ALA A 78 16.41 17.58 5.72
N THR A 79 16.32 17.07 4.50
CA THR A 79 17.37 17.09 3.48
C THR A 79 16.76 17.56 2.17
N ALA A 80 17.46 18.45 1.45
CA ALA A 80 17.04 18.87 0.12
C ALA A 80 17.14 17.66 -0.83
N VAL A 81 16.01 17.03 -1.15
CA VAL A 81 15.94 16.03 -2.20
C VAL A 81 16.10 16.74 -3.54
N ASP A 82 17.06 16.28 -4.34
CA ASP A 82 17.27 16.73 -5.71
C ASP A 82 16.19 16.15 -6.61
N ASP A 83 15.13 16.93 -6.80
CA ASP A 83 13.95 16.62 -7.59
C ASP A 83 14.21 16.69 -9.12
N SER A 84 15.48 16.89 -9.52
CA SER A 84 15.90 16.87 -10.92
C SER A 84 15.89 15.44 -11.50
N ASN A 85 15.83 14.43 -10.64
CA ASN A 85 15.71 13.03 -11.06
C ASN A 85 14.22 12.67 -11.26
N THR A 86 13.74 12.87 -12.49
CA THR A 86 12.36 12.55 -12.91
C THR A 86 12.06 11.05 -13.01
N LYS A 87 13.01 10.19 -12.62
CA LYS A 87 12.74 8.76 -12.49
C LYS A 87 11.88 8.56 -11.27
N TYR A 88 10.57 8.52 -11.50
CA TYR A 88 9.62 7.93 -10.57
C TYR A 88 10.19 6.59 -10.10
N ARG A 89 10.19 6.36 -8.79
CA ARG A 89 10.21 4.98 -8.32
C ARG A 89 8.96 4.31 -8.90
N PRO A 90 9.07 3.11 -9.49
CA PRO A 90 7.89 2.37 -9.91
C PRO A 90 6.92 2.29 -8.74
N ASP A 91 5.63 2.39 -9.04
CA ASP A 91 4.62 2.26 -8.00
C ASP A 91 4.78 0.88 -7.33
N PRO A 92 4.54 0.74 -6.01
CA PRO A 92 4.69 -0.54 -5.32
C PRO A 92 3.90 -1.68 -5.98
N ASP A 93 2.79 -1.32 -6.63
CA ASP A 93 1.95 -2.24 -7.39
C ASP A 93 2.62 -2.67 -8.71
N GLU A 94 3.36 -1.78 -9.41
CA GLU A 94 4.16 -2.15 -10.59
C GLU A 94 5.37 -3.03 -10.22
N GLU A 95 6.00 -2.77 -9.06
CA GLU A 95 7.10 -3.60 -8.55
C GLU A 95 6.60 -5.00 -8.18
N ALA A 96 5.42 -5.10 -7.55
CA ALA A 96 4.79 -6.38 -7.22
C ALA A 96 4.34 -7.15 -8.48
N GLU A 97 3.77 -6.47 -9.49
CA GLU A 97 3.40 -7.11 -10.77
C GLU A 97 4.63 -7.65 -11.50
N ALA A 98 5.77 -6.95 -11.46
CA ALA A 98 7.01 -7.40 -12.07
C ALA A 98 7.61 -8.62 -11.35
N GLU A 99 7.58 -8.67 -10.02
CA GLU A 99 8.02 -9.86 -9.27
C GLU A 99 7.14 -11.09 -9.55
N LEU A 100 5.82 -10.90 -9.65
CA LEU A 100 4.89 -11.98 -9.98
C LEU A 100 5.11 -12.52 -11.41
N ALA A 101 5.42 -11.64 -12.37
CA ALA A 101 5.70 -12.04 -13.75
C ALA A 101 7.03 -12.82 -13.88
N ASP A 102 8.06 -12.45 -13.11
CA ASP A 102 9.35 -13.17 -13.09
C ASP A 102 9.20 -14.55 -12.42
N GLU A 103 8.39 -14.65 -11.35
CA GLU A 103 8.09 -15.92 -10.68
C GLU A 103 7.28 -16.86 -11.59
N GLU A 104 6.30 -16.33 -12.34
CA GLU A 104 5.50 -17.09 -13.31
C GLU A 104 6.36 -17.61 -14.47
N ALA A 105 7.20 -16.76 -15.06
CA ALA A 105 8.10 -17.16 -16.15
C ALA A 105 9.10 -18.24 -15.72
N LYS A 106 9.59 -18.17 -14.48
CA LYS A 106 10.48 -19.18 -13.91
C LYS A 106 9.76 -20.50 -13.63
N ALA A 107 8.50 -20.46 -13.22
CA ALA A 107 7.68 -21.64 -13.04
C ALA A 107 7.34 -22.33 -14.37
N GLU A 108 7.06 -21.56 -15.43
CA GLU A 108 6.81 -22.08 -16.78
C GLU A 108 8.05 -22.75 -17.39
N ALA A 109 9.22 -22.15 -17.23
CA ALA A 109 10.49 -22.74 -17.67
C ALA A 109 10.81 -24.07 -16.96
N ALA A 110 10.51 -24.17 -15.65
CA ALA A 110 10.69 -25.40 -14.89
C ALA A 110 9.69 -26.51 -15.28
N GLN A 111 8.52 -26.17 -15.84
CA GLN A 111 7.58 -27.14 -16.39
C GLN A 111 8.03 -27.69 -17.75
N GLN A 112 8.60 -26.84 -18.61
CA GLN A 112 9.17 -27.29 -19.89
C GLN A 112 10.38 -28.21 -19.72
N GLU A 113 11.30 -27.90 -18.81
CA GLU A 113 12.44 -28.80 -18.54
C GLU A 113 12.01 -30.14 -17.92
N GLY A 114 10.87 -30.18 -17.21
CA GLY A 114 10.31 -31.41 -16.65
C GLY A 114 9.58 -32.29 -17.67
N GLU A 115 8.99 -31.71 -18.72
CA GLU A 115 8.36 -32.47 -19.82
C GLU A 115 9.40 -33.02 -20.81
N GLU A 116 10.54 -32.35 -20.99
CA GLU A 116 11.60 -32.84 -21.90
C GLU A 116 12.42 -34.02 -21.33
N GLU A 117 12.47 -34.23 -20.00
CA GLU A 117 13.13 -35.42 -19.41
C GLU A 117 12.25 -36.69 -19.40
N GLU A 118 10.92 -36.60 -19.56
CA GLU A 118 10.07 -37.79 -19.62
C GLU A 118 9.99 -38.44 -21.02
N GLU A 119 10.31 -37.72 -22.11
CA GLU A 119 10.26 -38.26 -23.49
C GLU A 119 11.52 -39.05 -23.93
N GLU A 120 12.59 -39.14 -23.12
CA GLU A 120 13.78 -39.96 -23.45
C GLU A 120 13.88 -41.30 -22.67
N SER A 121 12.84 -41.75 -21.96
CA SER A 121 12.91 -43.00 -21.15
C SER A 121 12.07 -44.19 -21.62
N GLU A 122 11.34 -44.10 -22.74
CA GLU A 122 10.65 -45.26 -23.35
C GLU A 122 11.38 -45.78 -24.59
N VAL A 123 12.41 -46.59 -24.39
CA VAL A 123 12.80 -47.77 -25.18
C VAL A 123 14.14 -48.17 -24.58
N GLU A 124 14.21 -49.29 -23.87
CA GLU A 124 15.35 -50.22 -23.71
C GLU A 124 15.10 -51.00 -22.40
N ASP A 125 14.29 -52.06 -22.46
CA ASP A 125 14.63 -53.41 -21.93
C ASP A 125 13.37 -54.30 -21.85
N GLU A 126 13.17 -55.17 -22.85
CA GLU A 126 12.57 -56.49 -22.60
C GLU A 126 13.47 -57.55 -23.25
N VAL A 127 14.60 -57.82 -22.60
CA VAL A 127 15.42 -59.01 -22.84
C VAL A 127 15.12 -60.05 -21.76
N THR A 128 14.46 -61.13 -22.20
CA THR A 128 14.44 -62.52 -21.69
C THR A 128 14.74 -62.80 -20.22
N ILE A 129 13.79 -63.47 -19.53
CA ILE A 129 14.15 -64.50 -18.53
C ILE A 129 13.20 -65.71 -18.64
N LEU A 130 13.83 -66.85 -19.03
CA LEU A 130 13.55 -68.29 -18.85
C LEU A 130 12.20 -68.91 -19.25
#